data_AF-A0A3D2IF71-F1
#
_entry.id   AF-A0A3D2IF71-F1
#
_cell.length_a   1.000
_cell.length_b   1.000
_cell.length_c   1.000
_cell.angle_alpha   90.00
_cell.angle_beta   90.00
_cell.angle_gamma   90.00
#
_symmetry.space_group_name_H-M   'P 1'
#
loop_
_entity.id
_entity.type
_entity.pdbx_description
1 polymer ?
#
loop_
_entity_poly.entity_id
_entity_poly.type
_entity_poly.pdbx_seq_one_letter_code
_entity_poly.pdbx_strand_id
1 'polypeptide(L)'
;MLESPDAVLLYIPLMKDLGMKWSDIKETPRHELIGLLSAHAEYETFHSMDGYSEKDISEMAKDKPEIRTQYIKYMQCRRKYEEMLGGKRQKPTFKGIV
;
A
#
# COMPACT_ATOMS: atom_id res chain seq x y z
N MET A 1 -7.83 32.48 -3.98
CA MET A 1 -7.28 31.11 -3.98
C MET A 1 -8.30 30.24 -3.28
N LEU A 2 -9.12 29.48 -4.01
CA LEU A 2 -9.80 28.36 -3.36
C LEU A 2 -8.69 27.39 -2.94
N GLU A 3 -8.67 26.99 -1.66
CA GLU A 3 -7.82 25.92 -1.18
C GLU A 3 -8.14 24.67 -2.00
N SER A 4 -7.33 24.41 -3.05
CA SER A 4 -7.54 23.21 -3.84
C SER A 4 -7.09 22.04 -2.97
N PRO A 5 -7.96 21.05 -2.72
CA PRO A 5 -7.60 19.85 -1.95
C PRO A 5 -6.40 19.11 -2.56
N ASP A 6 -6.10 19.36 -3.84
CA ASP A 6 -4.90 18.88 -4.53
C ASP A 6 -3.59 19.24 -3.83
N ALA A 7 -3.51 20.41 -3.18
CA ALA A 7 -2.29 20.82 -2.49
C ALA A 7 -1.92 19.80 -1.40
N VAL A 8 -2.93 19.34 -0.65
CA VAL A 8 -2.77 18.40 0.46
C VAL A 8 -2.76 16.95 -0.03
N LEU A 9 -3.62 16.60 -0.98
CA LEU A 9 -3.83 15.21 -1.39
C LEU A 9 -2.87 14.73 -2.48
N LEU A 10 -2.25 15.65 -3.23
CA LEU A 10 -1.39 15.32 -4.36
C LEU A 10 0.01 15.92 -4.19
N TYR A 11 0.12 17.24 -4.08
CA TYR A 11 1.43 17.91 -4.17
C TYR A 11 2.30 17.70 -2.93
N ILE A 12 1.74 17.83 -1.71
CA ILE A 12 2.50 17.60 -0.48
C ILE A 12 3.10 16.19 -0.41
N PRO A 13 2.33 15.10 -0.65
CA PRO A 13 2.88 13.75 -0.68
C PRO A 13 3.98 13.56 -1.73
N LEU A 14 3.80 14.08 -2.94
CA LEU A 14 4.81 13.99 -4.01
C LEU A 14 6.13 14.68 -3.63
N MET A 15 6.07 15.81 -2.92
CA MET A 15 7.26 16.51 -2.46
C MET A 15 7.89 15.83 -1.24
N LYS A 16 7.09 15.43 -0.25
CA LYS A 16 7.57 14.93 1.03
C LYS A 16 8.04 13.49 0.95
N ASP A 17 7.24 12.63 0.31
CA ASP A 17 7.45 11.19 0.35
C ASP A 17 8.24 10.71 -0.87
N LEU A 18 8.05 11.36 -2.03
CA LEU A 18 8.79 11.05 -3.27
C LEU A 18 9.93 12.04 -3.59
N GLY A 19 10.08 13.13 -2.83
CA GLY A 19 11.17 14.09 -3.02
C GLY A 19 11.11 14.90 -4.32
N MET A 20 9.97 14.92 -5.01
CA MET A 20 9.83 15.64 -6.29
C MET A 20 9.96 17.14 -6.09
N LYS A 21 10.65 17.82 -7.01
CA LYS A 21 10.71 19.28 -7.00
C LYS A 21 9.41 19.87 -7.53
N TRP A 22 9.08 21.07 -7.05
CA TRP A 22 7.90 21.80 -7.53
C TRP A 22 7.93 22.11 -9.04
N SER A 23 9.12 22.30 -9.63
CA SER A 23 9.27 22.44 -11.09
C SER A 23 8.73 21.21 -11.80
N ASP A 24 9.18 20.04 -11.37
CA ASP A 24 8.93 18.76 -12.02
C ASP A 24 7.44 18.40 -11.90
N ILE A 25 6.84 18.66 -10.73
CA ILE A 25 5.40 18.48 -10.50
C ILE A 25 4.56 19.34 -11.46
N LYS A 26 4.97 20.58 -11.74
CA LYS A 26 4.22 21.46 -12.66
C LYS A 26 4.35 21.04 -14.12
N GLU A 27 5.46 20.41 -14.48
CA GLU A 27 5.73 19.95 -15.84
C GLU A 27 5.15 18.55 -16.10
N THR A 28 4.82 17.81 -15.05
CA THR A 28 4.26 16.45 -15.16
C THR A 28 2.74 16.48 -15.29
N PRO A 29 2.15 15.72 -16.24
CA PRO A 29 0.71 15.56 -16.35
C PRO A 29 0.08 15.00 -15.07
N ARG A 30 -1.08 15.54 -14.69
CA ARG A 30 -1.79 15.15 -13.45
C ARG A 30 -2.03 13.64 -13.30
N HIS A 31 -2.37 12.95 -14.38
CA HIS A 31 -2.67 11.51 -14.32
C HIS A 31 -1.42 10.68 -14.00
N GLU A 32 -0.25 11.11 -14.46
CA GLU A 32 1.03 10.49 -14.12
C GLU A 32 1.37 10.73 -12.64
N LEU A 33 1.16 11.96 -12.14
CA LEU A 33 1.36 12.28 -10.72
C LEU A 33 0.48 11.42 -9.79
N ILE A 34 -0.79 11.23 -10.16
CA ILE A 34 -1.70 10.34 -9.42
C ILE A 34 -1.23 8.89 -9.50
N GLY A 35 -0.74 8.46 -10.66
CA GLY A 35 -0.16 7.13 -10.87
C GLY A 35 1.06 6.89 -9.99
N LEU A 36 1.98 7.85 -9.92
CA LEU A 36 3.16 7.80 -9.04
C LEU A 36 2.77 7.68 -7.57
N LEU A 37 1.83 8.51 -7.12
CA LEU A 37 1.36 8.48 -5.74
C LEU A 37 0.65 7.16 -5.40
N SER A 38 -0.13 6.62 -6.34
CA SER A 38 -0.81 5.33 -6.18
C SER A 38 0.19 4.17 -6.11
N ALA A 39 1.22 4.19 -6.98
CA ALA A 39 2.29 3.20 -6.95
C ALA A 39 3.09 3.27 -5.66
N HIS A 40 3.38 4.47 -5.16
CA HIS A 40 4.06 4.68 -3.88
C HIS A 40 3.21 4.15 -2.70
N ALA A 41 1.91 4.45 -2.66
CA ALA A 41 1.03 3.92 -1.62
C ALA A 41 0.94 2.38 -1.63
N GLU A 42 0.97 1.78 -2.82
CA GLU A 42 0.99 0.33 -2.97
C GLU A 42 2.32 -0.28 -2.52
N TYR A 43 3.44 0.36 -2.85
CA TYR A 43 4.78 0.00 -2.37
C TYR A 43 4.88 0.04 -0.84
N GLU A 44 4.44 1.15 -0.22
CA GLU A 44 4.41 1.30 1.25
C GLU A 44 3.56 0.20 1.90
N THR A 45 2.40 -0.12 1.32
CA THR A 45 1.55 -1.20 1.85
C THR A 45 2.25 -2.56 1.73
N PHE A 46 2.87 -2.83 0.58
CA PHE A 46 3.57 -4.08 0.31
C PHE A 46 4.76 -4.30 1.23
N HIS A 47 5.45 -3.24 1.65
CA HIS A 47 6.63 -3.33 2.52
C HIS A 47 6.36 -2.98 4.00
N SER A 48 5.13 -2.58 4.35
CA SER A 48 4.78 -2.08 5.69
C SER A 48 5.08 -3.04 6.85
N MET A 49 5.14 -4.35 6.58
CA MET A 49 5.33 -5.39 7.60
C MET A 49 6.56 -6.26 7.31
N ASP A 50 7.48 -5.79 6.47
CA ASP A 50 8.71 -6.52 6.17
C ASP A 50 9.59 -6.63 7.41
N GLY A 51 10.11 -7.84 7.65
CA GLY A 51 10.95 -8.15 8.82
C GLY A 51 10.19 -8.55 10.08
N TYR A 52 8.85 -8.43 10.11
CA TYR A 52 8.05 -8.93 11.23
C TYR A 52 7.58 -10.37 10.98
N SER A 53 7.66 -11.22 12.01
CA SER A 53 7.03 -12.54 12.00
C SER A 53 5.55 -12.45 12.37
N GLU A 54 4.77 -13.49 12.03
CA GLU A 54 3.35 -13.56 12.45
C GLU A 54 3.16 -13.48 13.96
N LYS A 55 4.14 -13.96 14.73
CA LYS A 55 4.12 -13.89 16.20
C LYS A 55 4.28 -12.44 16.66
N ASP A 56 5.23 -11.71 16.10
CA ASP A 56 5.46 -10.30 16.42
C ASP A 56 4.21 -9.48 16.12
N ILE A 57 3.58 -9.72 14.97
CA ILE A 57 2.34 -9.04 14.57
C ILE A 57 1.20 -9.36 15.54
N SER A 58 1.08 -10.62 15.97
CA SER A 58 0.07 -11.03 16.94
C SER A 58 0.28 -10.39 18.32
N GLU A 59 1.53 -10.24 18.75
CA GLU A 59 1.88 -9.57 20.00
C GLU A 59 1.61 -8.07 19.91
N MET A 60 2.08 -7.39 18.88
CA MET A 60 1.81 -5.97 18.65
C MET A 60 0.31 -5.67 18.53
N ALA A 61 -0.46 -6.58 17.94
CA ALA A 61 -1.91 -6.45 17.79
C ALA A 61 -2.69 -6.58 19.12
N LYS A 62 -2.08 -7.09 20.19
CA LYS A 62 -2.70 -7.08 21.53
C LYS A 62 -2.72 -5.67 22.11
N ASP A 63 -1.65 -4.91 21.88
CA ASP A 63 -1.52 -3.54 22.36
C ASP A 63 -2.15 -2.53 21.40
N LYS A 64 -2.08 -2.78 20.08
CA LYS A 64 -2.57 -1.89 19.02
C LYS A 64 -3.45 -2.67 18.03
N PRO A 65 -4.78 -2.72 18.25
CA PRO A 65 -5.70 -3.48 17.41
C PRO A 65 -5.65 -3.11 15.91
N GLU A 66 -5.30 -1.87 15.58
CA GLU A 66 -5.21 -1.35 14.21
C GLU A 66 -4.19 -2.13 13.36
N ILE A 67 -3.18 -2.73 14.01
CA ILE A 67 -2.15 -3.56 13.36
C ILE A 67 -2.78 -4.78 12.70
N ARG A 68 -3.88 -5.33 13.24
CA ARG A 68 -4.59 -6.43 12.58
C ARG A 68 -5.14 -6.02 11.22
N THR A 69 -5.74 -4.82 11.15
CA THR A 69 -6.27 -4.29 9.89
C THR A 69 -5.15 -3.99 8.90
N GLN A 70 -4.04 -3.44 9.37
CA GLN A 70 -2.86 -3.19 8.53
C GLN A 70 -2.27 -4.50 8.00
N TYR A 71 -2.16 -5.52 8.84
CA TYR A 71 -1.67 -6.84 8.44
C TYR A 71 -2.54 -7.49 7.37
N ILE A 72 -3.88 -7.37 7.49
CA ILE A 72 -4.79 -7.87 6.45
C ILE A 72 -4.54 -7.17 5.12
N LYS A 73 -4.35 -5.84 5.12
CA LYS A 73 -4.04 -5.07 3.90
C LYS A 73 -2.71 -5.48 3.29
N TYR A 74 -1.68 -5.61 4.11
CA TYR A 74 -0.36 -6.14 3.71
C TYR A 74 -0.50 -7.52 3.04
N MET A 75 -1.19 -8.47 3.68
CA MET A 75 -1.37 -9.83 3.16
C MET A 75 -2.17 -9.86 1.84
N GLN A 76 -3.18 -9.00 1.70
CA GLN A 76 -3.93 -8.85 0.45
C GLN A 76 -3.05 -8.32 -0.68
N CYS A 77 -2.26 -7.27 -0.39
CA CYS A 77 -1.32 -6.67 -1.33
C CYS A 77 -0.25 -7.69 -1.74
N ARG A 78 0.38 -8.35 -0.77
CA ARG A 78 1.40 -9.38 -1.03
C ARG A 78 0.86 -10.50 -1.91
N ARG A 79 -0.33 -11.01 -1.59
CA ARG A 79 -0.97 -12.06 -2.38
C ARG A 79 -1.30 -11.61 -3.81
N LYS A 80 -1.75 -10.37 -4.02
CA LYS A 80 -2.00 -9.82 -5.36
C LYS A 80 -0.74 -9.93 -6.24
N TYR A 81 0.42 -9.53 -5.71
CA TYR A 81 1.68 -9.59 -6.44
C TYR A 81 2.23 -11.01 -6.58
N GLU A 82 2.09 -11.86 -5.56
CA GLU A 82 2.43 -13.30 -5.67
C GLU A 82 1.62 -13.98 -6.79
N GLU A 83 0.32 -13.69 -6.91
CA GLU A 83 -0.53 -14.19 -7.99
C GLU A 83 -0.06 -13.66 -9.37
N MET A 84 0.33 -12.39 -9.47
CA MET A 84 0.88 -11.79 -10.71
C MET A 84 2.21 -12.41 -11.14
N LEU A 85 3.05 -12.79 -10.17
CA LEU A 85 4.35 -13.45 -10.40
C LEU A 85 4.22 -14.95 -10.73
N GLY A 86 3.00 -15.45 -10.94
CA GLY A 86 2.73 -16.83 -11.30
C GLY A 86 2.58 -17.78 -10.11
N GLY A 87 2.41 -17.25 -8.89
CA GLY A 87 2.07 -18.02 -7.71
C GLY A 87 0.77 -18.79 -7.91
N LYS A 88 0.86 -20.13 -7.93
CA LYS A 88 -0.33 -20.98 -8.06
C LYS A 88 -1.09 -20.99 -6.74
N ARG A 89 -2.25 -20.34 -6.73
CA ARG A 89 -3.15 -20.38 -5.59
C ARG A 89 -3.89 -21.70 -5.52
N GLN A 90 -3.71 -22.45 -4.44
CA GLN A 90 -4.66 -23.49 -4.09
C GLN A 90 -5.95 -22.81 -3.61
N LYS A 91 -6.99 -22.85 -4.45
CA LYS A 91 -8.32 -22.41 -4.03
C LYS A 91 -8.83 -23.43 -3.00
N PRO A 92 -9.31 -23.00 -1.82
CA PRO A 92 -9.94 -23.94 -0.89
C PRO A 92 -11.15 -24.52 -1.60
N THR A 93 -11.09 -25.83 -1.88
CA THR A 93 -12.20 -26.60 -2.41
C THR A 93 -12.99 -27.19 -1.25
N PHE A 94 -14.32 -27.20 -1.36
CA PHE A 94 -15.21 -27.81 -0.36
C PHE A 94 -15.12 -29.35 -0.28
N LYS A 95 -14.14 -29.97 -0.97
CA LYS A 95 -13.93 -31.42 -0.94
C LYS A 95 -13.39 -31.80 0.44
N GLY A 96 -14.25 -32.33 1.30
CA GLY A 96 -13.92 -32.76 2.67
C GLY A 96 -14.68 -32.03 3.79
N ILE A 97 -15.64 -31.16 3.47
CA ILE A 97 -16.55 -30.52 4.44
C ILE A 97 -17.98 -31.12 4.37
N VAL A 98 -18.16 -32.18 3.57
CA VAL A 98 -19.40 -32.98 3.52
C VAL A 98 -19.05 -34.45 3.73
#